data_AF-A0A7V7WPN0-F1
#
_entry.id   AF-A0A7V7WPN0-F1
#
_cell.length_a   1.000
_cell.length_b   1.000
_cell.length_c   1.000
_cell.angle_alpha   90.00
_cell.angle_beta   90.00
_cell.angle_gamma   90.00
#
_symmetry.space_group_name_H-M   'P 1'
#
loop_
_entity.id
_entity.type
_entity.pdbx_description
1 polymer ?
#
loop_
_entity_poly.entity_id
_entity_poly.type
_entity_poly.pdbx_seq_one_letter_code
_entity_poly.pdbx_strand_id
1 'polypeptide(L)'
;MTVPGLAAVSGDALAVPAQEPVQLAQLLQTTAGPFVLTRETLYRWTGAHYQSVGVDAVRADAYALLGRARLGNGTRLKVTRHSVSDVVDALRSVAFREIDAAPCWISPRAGDPPASRLVNLANGVLDLGEQRLLRHDPRLFFTACAEFPYSPQ
;
A
#
# COMPACT_ATOMS: atom_id res chain seq x y z
N MET A 1 3.87 12.28 2.29
CA MET A 1 3.45 12.85 0.99
C MET A 1 1.95 13.05 1.10
N THR A 2 1.52 14.29 1.29
CA THR A 2 0.12 14.64 1.59
C THR A 2 -0.65 14.71 0.28
N VAL A 3 -1.74 13.95 0.14
CA VAL A 3 -2.60 14.01 -1.05
C VAL A 3 -3.32 15.36 -1.03
N PRO A 4 -3.16 16.25 -2.03
CA PRO A 4 -3.88 17.51 -2.07
C PRO A 4 -5.38 17.22 -2.28
N GLY A 5 -6.26 17.76 -1.42
CA GLY A 5 -7.72 17.67 -1.60
C GLY A 5 -8.49 16.85 -0.56
N LEU A 6 -7.81 16.18 0.37
CA LEU A 6 -8.49 15.55 1.53
C LEU A 6 -8.78 16.61 2.60
N ALA A 7 -10.01 17.09 2.66
CA ALA A 7 -10.52 17.76 3.85
C ALA A 7 -10.98 16.69 4.86
N ALA A 8 -10.42 16.71 6.08
CA ALA A 8 -10.99 15.93 7.17
C ALA A 8 -12.37 16.53 7.51
N VAL A 9 -13.44 15.78 7.22
CA VAL A 9 -14.76 16.11 7.75
C VAL A 9 -14.82 15.50 9.13
N SER A 10 -15.07 16.33 10.15
CA SER A 10 -15.21 15.88 11.54
C SER A 10 -16.18 14.69 11.62
N GLY A 11 -15.72 13.59 12.23
CA GLY A 11 -16.49 12.37 12.46
C GLY A 11 -16.45 11.37 11.29
N ASP A 12 -15.46 10.47 11.30
CA ASP A 12 -15.36 9.21 10.55
C ASP A 12 -15.63 9.21 9.02
N ALA A 13 -15.86 10.39 8.45
CA ALA A 13 -16.32 10.65 7.10
C ALA A 13 -15.16 11.21 6.25
N LEU A 14 -14.91 10.56 5.13
CA LEU A 14 -13.96 11.03 4.13
C LEU A 14 -14.69 11.94 3.15
N ALA A 15 -14.34 13.23 3.11
CA ALA A 15 -14.70 14.07 1.97
C ALA A 15 -13.92 13.54 0.78
N VAL A 16 -14.63 12.94 -0.17
CA VAL A 16 -14.04 12.43 -1.39
C VAL A 16 -14.17 13.53 -2.45
N PRO A 17 -13.05 14.06 -2.97
CA PRO A 17 -13.07 14.90 -4.17
C PRO A 17 -13.79 14.13 -5.30
N ALA A 18 -14.72 14.82 -5.95
CA ALA A 18 -15.76 14.27 -6.81
C ALA A 18 -15.33 13.03 -7.64
N GLN A 19 -15.91 11.85 -7.34
CA GLN A 19 -15.94 10.62 -8.16
C GLN A 19 -14.71 10.22 -9.01
N GLU A 20 -13.51 10.74 -8.75
CA GLU A 20 -12.32 10.43 -9.55
C GLU A 20 -11.71 9.09 -9.11
N PRO A 21 -11.75 8.03 -9.95
CA PRO A 21 -11.32 6.70 -9.54
C PRO A 21 -9.84 6.64 -9.12
N VAL A 22 -8.99 7.47 -9.75
CA VAL A 22 -7.55 7.55 -9.43
C VAL A 22 -7.30 8.13 -8.04
N GLN A 23 -8.02 9.18 -7.65
CA GLN A 23 -7.87 9.79 -6.32
C GLN A 23 -8.39 8.83 -5.24
N LEU A 24 -9.49 8.14 -5.51
CA LEU A 24 -10.01 7.07 -4.65
C LEU A 24 -9.04 5.89 -4.53
N ALA A 25 -8.39 5.49 -5.62
CA ALA A 25 -7.35 4.47 -5.60
C ALA A 25 -6.11 4.89 -4.78
N GLN A 26 -5.68 6.14 -4.89
CA GLN A 26 -4.60 6.69 -4.04
C GLN A 26 -5.01 6.76 -2.57
N LEU A 27 -6.28 7.05 -2.29
CA LEU A 27 -6.80 6.97 -0.93
C LEU A 27 -6.83 5.54 -0.43
N LEU A 28 -7.18 4.56 -1.26
CA LEU A 28 -7.12 3.15 -0.93
C LEU A 28 -5.68 2.69 -0.63
N GLN A 29 -4.70 3.15 -1.43
CA GLN A 29 -3.26 2.95 -1.21
C GLN A 29 -2.77 3.44 0.17
N THR A 30 -3.44 4.43 0.76
CA THR A 30 -3.03 5.01 2.04
C THR A 30 -3.85 4.48 3.22
N THR A 31 -5.11 4.10 3.00
CA THR A 31 -6.03 3.67 4.06
C THR A 31 -6.02 2.17 4.31
N ALA A 32 -6.01 1.35 3.25
CA ALA A 32 -5.92 -0.11 3.36
C ALA A 32 -4.46 -0.61 3.35
N GLY A 33 -3.52 0.28 3.03
CA GLY A 33 -2.09 0.04 3.03
C GLY A 33 -1.49 0.07 1.63
N PRO A 34 -0.16 0.26 1.51
CA PRO A 34 0.51 0.25 0.23
C PRO A 34 0.28 -1.07 -0.52
N PHE A 35 -0.22 -0.96 -1.74
CA PHE A 35 -0.35 -2.03 -2.72
C PHE A 35 0.72 -1.89 -3.79
N VAL A 36 1.23 -3.04 -4.23
CA VAL A 36 2.16 -3.17 -5.35
C VAL A 36 1.61 -4.25 -6.27
N LEU A 37 1.39 -3.90 -7.53
CA LEU A 37 1.01 -4.85 -8.56
C LEU A 37 2.26 -5.16 -9.41
N THR A 38 2.68 -6.42 -9.40
CA THR A 38 3.66 -6.92 -10.36
C THR A 38 2.94 -7.41 -11.63
N ARG A 39 3.64 -8.03 -12.59
CA ARG A 39 3.04 -8.49 -13.87
C ARG A 39 1.72 -9.28 -13.68
N GLU A 40 1.61 -10.07 -12.62
CA GLU A 40 0.46 -10.97 -12.43
C GLU A 40 -0.17 -10.89 -11.03
N THR A 41 0.58 -10.43 -10.03
CA THR A 41 0.17 -10.56 -8.63
C THR A 41 0.10 -9.20 -7.96
N LEU A 42 -1.04 -8.96 -7.29
CA LEU A 42 -1.20 -7.83 -6.41
C LEU A 42 -0.75 -8.20 -5.01
N TYR A 43 0.06 -7.34 -4.41
CA TYR A 43 0.55 -7.46 -3.06
C TYR A 43 0.07 -6.29 -2.22
N ARG A 44 -0.13 -6.53 -0.92
CA ARG A 44 -0.42 -5.51 0.09
C ARG A 44 0.64 -5.55 1.18
N TRP A 45 1.09 -4.38 1.61
CA TRP A 45 2.00 -4.22 2.72
C TRP A 45 1.34 -4.57 4.06
N THR A 46 1.98 -5.44 4.83
CA THR A 46 1.48 -5.92 6.14
C THR A 46 2.00 -5.12 7.32
N GLY A 47 2.94 -4.20 7.10
CA GLY A 47 3.73 -3.55 8.16
C GLY A 47 5.19 -4.02 8.18
N ALA A 48 5.47 -5.21 7.65
CA ALA A 48 6.81 -5.80 7.61
C ALA A 48 7.21 -6.36 6.23
N HIS A 49 6.25 -6.87 5.46
CA HIS A 49 6.48 -7.42 4.12
C HIS A 49 5.23 -7.26 3.23
N TYR A 50 5.36 -7.59 1.97
CA TYR A 50 4.28 -7.63 0.99
C TYR A 50 3.69 -9.04 0.90
N GLN A 51 2.39 -9.16 1.18
CA GLN A 51 1.65 -10.41 1.05
C GLN A 51 0.77 -10.37 -0.19
N SER A 52 0.68 -11.46 -0.95
CA SER A 52 -0.22 -11.54 -2.08
C SER A 52 -1.68 -11.43 -1.61
N VAL A 53 -2.46 -10.65 -2.35
CA VAL A 53 -3.87 -10.42 -2.05
C VAL A 53 -4.72 -10.69 -3.27
N GLY A 54 -5.83 -11.39 -3.07
CA GLY A 54 -6.82 -11.64 -4.11
C GLY A 54 -7.62 -10.39 -4.43
N VAL A 55 -8.15 -10.32 -5.65
CA VAL A 55 -8.98 -9.19 -6.10
C VAL A 55 -10.21 -8.97 -5.22
N ASP A 56 -10.79 -10.03 -4.66
CA ASP A 56 -11.99 -9.91 -3.82
C ASP A 56 -11.70 -9.22 -2.48
N ALA A 57 -10.52 -9.41 -1.91
CA ALA A 57 -10.09 -8.68 -0.71
C ALA A 57 -9.98 -7.17 -1.01
N VAL A 58 -9.40 -6.82 -2.15
CA VAL A 58 -9.29 -5.43 -2.61
C VAL A 58 -10.67 -4.82 -2.85
N ARG A 59 -11.59 -5.59 -3.45
CA ARG A 59 -12.96 -5.14 -3.66
C ARG A 59 -13.66 -4.88 -2.34
N ALA A 60 -13.46 -5.74 -1.34
CA ALA A 60 -14.00 -5.53 0.01
C ALA A 60 -13.45 -4.23 0.63
N ASP A 61 -12.14 -3.98 0.52
CA ASP A 61 -11.51 -2.75 0.98
C ASP A 61 -12.08 -1.51 0.25
N ALA A 62 -12.31 -1.60 -1.06
CA ALA A 62 -12.92 -0.55 -1.86
C ALA A 62 -14.40 -0.29 -1.48
N TYR A 63 -15.19 -1.34 -1.23
CA TYR A 63 -16.56 -1.18 -0.71
C TYR A 63 -16.57 -0.48 0.65
N ALA A 64 -15.67 -0.86 1.55
CA ALA A 64 -15.55 -0.25 2.87
C ALA A 64 -15.18 1.24 2.78
N LEU A 65 -14.22 1.58 1.90
CA LEU A 65 -13.82 2.95 1.65
C LEU A 65 -14.98 3.79 1.09
N LEU A 66 -15.62 3.32 0.02
CA LEU A 66 -16.71 4.04 -0.64
C LEU A 66 -17.97 4.16 0.24
N GLY A 67 -18.21 3.20 1.15
CA GLY A 67 -19.31 3.28 2.11
C GLY A 67 -19.16 4.41 3.13
N ARG A 68 -17.91 4.80 3.42
CA ARG A 68 -17.57 5.93 4.31
C ARG A 68 -17.47 7.26 3.57
N ALA A 69 -17.35 7.24 2.24
CA ALA A 69 -17.26 8.43 1.42
C ALA A 69 -18.52 9.31 1.54
N ARG A 70 -18.29 10.61 1.63
CA ARG A 70 -19.31 11.66 1.54
C ARG A 70 -18.97 12.61 0.40
N LEU A 71 -20.00 13.02 -0.34
CA LEU A 71 -19.89 14.09 -1.32
C LEU A 71 -19.69 15.43 -0.61
N GLY A 72 -19.27 16.46 -1.34
CA GLY A 72 -19.04 17.80 -0.78
C GLY A 72 -20.26 18.45 -0.10
N ASN A 73 -21.46 17.97 -0.39
CA ASN A 73 -22.71 18.38 0.27
C ASN A 73 -23.07 17.53 1.52
N GLY A 74 -22.16 16.67 1.99
CA GLY A 74 -22.38 15.77 3.12
C GLY A 74 -23.18 14.51 2.82
N THR A 75 -23.71 14.35 1.59
CA THR A 75 -24.51 13.17 1.21
C THR A 75 -23.62 11.93 1.09
N ARG A 76 -24.11 10.78 1.55
CA ARG A 76 -23.42 9.49 1.38
C ARG A 76 -23.32 9.13 -0.10
N LEU A 77 -22.12 8.79 -0.56
CA LEU A 77 -21.93 8.27 -1.91
C LEU A 77 -22.72 6.96 -2.05
N LYS A 78 -23.55 6.87 -3.09
CA LYS A 78 -24.22 5.61 -3.43
C LYS A 78 -23.19 4.64 -4.00
N VAL A 79 -22.79 3.66 -3.20
CA VAL A 79 -21.85 2.63 -3.65
C VAL A 79 -22.55 1.69 -4.62
N THR A 80 -21.95 1.51 -5.79
CA THR A 80 -22.42 0.57 -6.82
C THR A 80 -21.30 -0.39 -7.19
N ARG A 81 -21.65 -1.52 -7.79
CA ARG A 81 -20.66 -2.47 -8.34
C ARG A 81 -19.73 -1.79 -9.34
N HIS A 82 -20.26 -0.89 -10.17
CA HIS A 82 -19.48 -0.16 -11.18
C HIS A 82 -18.44 0.75 -10.53
N SER A 83 -18.84 1.59 -9.57
CA SER A 83 -17.91 2.48 -8.87
C SER A 83 -16.79 1.71 -8.13
N VAL A 84 -17.06 0.50 -7.64
CA VAL A 84 -16.01 -0.34 -7.04
C VAL A 84 -15.06 -0.87 -8.10
N SER A 85 -15.57 -1.36 -9.22
CA SER A 85 -14.73 -1.81 -10.34
C SER A 85 -13.81 -0.69 -10.83
N ASP A 86 -14.33 0.53 -11.01
CA ASP A 86 -13.53 1.67 -11.45
C ASP A 86 -12.37 1.99 -10.49
N VAL A 87 -12.62 1.92 -9.17
CA VAL A 87 -11.58 2.14 -8.16
C VAL A 87 -10.55 1.01 -8.16
N VAL A 88 -10.97 -0.24 -8.33
CA VAL A 88 -10.05 -1.39 -8.38
C VAL A 88 -9.18 -1.35 -9.64
N ASP A 89 -9.75 -0.98 -10.79
CA ASP A 89 -9.00 -0.84 -12.03
C ASP A 89 -8.04 0.36 -11.97
N ALA A 90 -8.48 1.47 -11.36
CA ALA A 90 -7.59 2.59 -11.06
C ALA A 90 -6.47 2.20 -10.07
N LEU A 91 -6.77 1.38 -9.06
CA LEU A 91 -5.77 0.85 -8.12
C LEU A 91 -4.69 0.07 -8.86
N ARG A 92 -5.08 -0.82 -9.77
CA ARG A 92 -4.11 -1.58 -10.58
C ARG A 92 -3.18 -0.66 -11.35
N SER A 93 -3.71 0.41 -11.95
CA SER A 93 -2.89 1.40 -12.66
C SER A 93 -1.88 2.10 -11.73
N VAL A 94 -2.32 2.60 -10.57
CA VAL A 94 -1.42 3.34 -9.65
C VAL A 94 -0.47 2.44 -8.86
N ALA A 95 -0.84 1.18 -8.63
CA ALA A 95 -0.05 0.20 -7.90
C ALA A 95 0.94 -0.55 -8.80
N PHE A 96 0.78 -0.51 -10.12
CA PHE A 96 1.66 -1.23 -11.04
C PHE A 96 3.11 -0.80 -10.91
N ARG A 97 4.00 -1.77 -10.73
CA ARG A 97 5.45 -1.59 -10.71
C ARG A 97 6.10 -2.67 -11.55
N GLU A 98 7.05 -2.24 -12.37
CA GLU A 98 7.91 -3.16 -13.11
C GLU A 98 8.99 -3.70 -12.15
N ILE A 99 8.67 -4.85 -11.54
CA ILE A 99 9.55 -5.55 -10.59
C ILE A 99 9.86 -6.92 -11.18
N ASP A 100 11.14 -7.18 -11.44
CA ASP A 100 11.58 -8.47 -11.97
C ASP A 100 11.79 -9.52 -10.87
N ALA A 101 12.33 -9.12 -9.71
CA ALA A 101 12.59 -10.03 -8.59
C ALA A 101 12.55 -9.31 -7.23
N ALA A 102 12.16 -10.06 -6.20
CA ALA A 102 12.31 -9.68 -4.79
C ALA A 102 13.58 -10.34 -4.21
N PRO A 103 14.29 -9.70 -3.26
CA PRO A 103 14.01 -8.37 -2.73
C PRO A 103 14.50 -7.22 -3.62
N CYS A 104 13.76 -6.11 -3.65
CA CYS A 104 14.16 -4.89 -4.38
C CYS A 104 13.58 -3.62 -3.76
N TRP A 105 14.16 -2.46 -4.08
CA TRP A 105 13.58 -1.16 -3.73
C TRP A 105 12.59 -0.72 -4.81
N ILE A 106 11.33 -0.51 -4.44
CA ILE A 106 10.26 0.03 -5.31
C ILE A 106 10.52 1.50 -5.62
N SER A 107 11.10 2.23 -4.67
CA SER A 107 11.45 3.64 -4.80
C SER A 107 12.83 3.85 -4.16
N PRO A 108 13.90 3.48 -4.88
CA PRO A 108 15.27 3.61 -4.39
C PRO A 108 15.62 5.09 -4.19
N ARG A 109 16.38 5.36 -3.13
CA ARG A 109 16.93 6.67 -2.79
C ARG A 109 18.45 6.56 -2.64
N ALA A 110 19.12 7.70 -2.77
CA ALA A 110 20.54 7.78 -2.45
C ALA A 110 20.80 7.32 -1.01
N GLY A 111 21.75 6.41 -0.84
CA GLY A 111 22.09 5.82 0.46
C GLY A 111 21.27 4.60 0.86
N ASP A 112 20.29 4.17 0.05
CA ASP A 112 19.64 2.89 0.30
C ASP A 112 20.65 1.74 0.07
N PRO A 113 20.72 0.77 1.00
CA PRO A 113 21.57 -0.41 0.85
C PRO A 113 21.13 -1.30 -0.34
N PRO A 114 22.04 -2.03 -1.02
CA PRO A 114 21.63 -3.01 -2.02
C PRO A 114 20.61 -4.00 -1.46
N ALA A 115 19.49 -4.21 -2.13
CA ALA A 115 18.43 -5.08 -1.59
C ALA A 115 18.90 -6.54 -1.36
N SER A 116 19.90 -7.00 -2.11
CA SER A 116 20.52 -8.33 -1.96
C SER A 116 21.30 -8.54 -0.66
N ARG A 117 21.68 -7.46 0.06
CA ARG A 117 22.32 -7.55 1.38
C ARG A 117 21.34 -7.43 2.55
N LEU A 118 20.05 -7.35 2.26
CA LEU A 118 19.00 -7.11 3.26
C LEU A 118 18.28 -8.39 3.60
N VAL A 119 18.02 -8.59 4.89
CA VAL A 119 17.25 -9.71 5.41
C VAL A 119 16.08 -9.18 6.23
N ASN A 120 14.87 -9.58 5.87
CA ASN A 120 13.66 -9.15 6.57
C ASN A 120 13.35 -10.07 7.75
N LEU A 121 13.28 -9.49 8.96
CA LEU A 121 13.15 -10.18 10.24
C LEU A 121 12.01 -9.58 11.05
N ALA A 122 11.53 -10.24 12.09
CA ALA A 122 10.35 -9.81 12.84
C ALA A 122 10.46 -8.42 13.48
N ASN A 123 11.67 -7.96 13.79
CA ASN A 123 11.94 -6.67 14.41
C ASN A 123 12.53 -5.62 13.45
N GLY A 124 12.66 -5.92 12.15
CA GLY A 124 13.19 -4.98 11.17
C GLY A 124 13.87 -5.64 9.98
N VAL A 125 14.65 -4.85 9.26
CA VAL A 125 15.44 -5.30 8.11
C VAL A 125 16.91 -5.23 8.47
N LEU A 126 17.57 -6.37 8.59
CA LEU A 126 19.00 -6.44 8.87
C LEU A 126 19.79 -6.13 7.59
N ASP A 127 20.66 -5.14 7.66
CA ASP A 127 21.69 -4.88 6.68
C ASP A 127 22.94 -5.70 7.01
N LEU A 128 23.25 -6.72 6.20
CA LEU A 128 24.39 -7.60 6.43
C LEU A 128 25.75 -6.93 6.22
N GLY A 129 25.81 -5.85 5.44
CA GLY A 129 27.06 -5.15 5.17
C GLY A 129 27.50 -4.25 6.33
N GLU A 130 26.54 -3.51 6.89
CA GLU A 130 26.79 -2.57 7.99
C GLU A 130 26.39 -3.13 9.37
N GLN A 131 25.84 -4.34 9.41
CA GLN A 131 25.35 -5.03 10.61
C GLN A 131 24.39 -4.17 11.45
N ARG A 132 23.53 -3.40 10.78
CA ARG A 132 22.53 -2.54 11.42
C ARG A 132 21.13 -3.05 11.15
N LEU A 133 20.27 -2.89 12.16
CA LEU A 133 18.85 -3.16 12.03
C LEU A 133 18.13 -1.89 11.57
N LEU A 134 17.54 -1.95 10.38
CA LEU A 134 16.72 -0.90 9.80
C LEU A 134 15.26 -1.12 10.18
N ARG A 135 14.47 -0.04 10.22
CA ARG A 135 13.02 -0.16 10.31
C ARG A 135 12.47 -0.79 9.02
N HIS A 136 11.39 -1.56 9.13
CA HIS A 136 10.61 -1.92 7.95
C HIS A 136 10.19 -0.67 7.17
N ASP A 137 10.38 -0.72 5.86
CA ASP A 137 10.06 0.36 4.94
C ASP A 137 9.22 -0.21 3.79
N PRO A 138 7.99 0.28 3.55
CA PRO A 138 7.19 -0.17 2.41
C PRO A 138 7.83 0.12 1.05
N ARG A 139 8.89 0.95 0.97
CA ARG A 139 9.69 1.08 -0.27
C ARG A 139 10.50 -0.16 -0.58
N LEU A 140 10.70 -1.06 0.38
CA LEU A 140 11.46 -2.30 0.21
C LEU A 140 10.49 -3.46 -0.02
N PHE A 141 10.52 -4.00 -1.23
CA PHE A 141 9.68 -5.12 -1.62
C PHE A 141 10.30 -6.43 -1.17
N PHE A 142 9.84 -6.93 -0.02
CA PHE A 142 10.01 -8.31 0.41
C PHE A 142 8.69 -9.04 0.34
N THR A 143 8.68 -10.29 -0.12
CA THR A 143 7.48 -11.15 -0.09
C THR A 143 7.43 -12.09 1.12
N ALA A 144 8.49 -12.09 1.92
CA ALA A 144 8.61 -12.91 3.13
C ALA A 144 9.27 -12.12 4.27
N CYS A 145 9.02 -12.57 5.50
CA CYS A 145 9.61 -12.04 6.72
C CYS A 145 9.91 -13.22 7.63
N ALA A 146 11.13 -13.31 8.16
CA ALA A 146 11.46 -14.35 9.12
C ALA A 146 10.89 -13.98 10.50
N GLU A 147 10.24 -14.93 11.17
CA GLU A 147 9.53 -14.67 12.44
C GLU A 147 10.46 -14.49 13.65
N PHE A 148 11.76 -14.76 13.50
CA PHE A 148 12.73 -14.56 14.55
C PHE A 148 13.30 -13.13 14.53
N PRO A 149 13.44 -12.47 15.69
CA PRO A 149 14.06 -11.15 15.76
C PRO A 149 15.59 -11.27 15.70
N TYR A 150 16.25 -10.25 15.14
CA TYR A 150 17.69 -10.10 15.29
C TYR A 150 18.05 -9.58 16.68
N SER A 151 19.01 -10.23 17.34
CA SER A 151 19.67 -9.71 18.53
C SER A 151 21.17 -9.70 18.29
N PRO A 152 21.85 -8.55 18.25
CA PRO A 152 23.30 -8.52 18.26
C PRO A 152 23.81 -9.12 19.58
N GLN A 153 24.94 -9.83 19.50
CA GLN A 153 25.69 -10.33 20.67
C GLN A 153 26.82 -9.37 21.01
#